data_AF-A0A529VH11-F1
#
_entry.id   AF-A0A529VH11-F1
#
_cell.length_a   1.000
_cell.length_b   1.000
_cell.length_c   1.000
_cell.angle_alpha   90.00
_cell.angle_beta   90.00
_cell.angle_gamma   90.00
#
_symmetry.space_group_name_H-M   'P 1'
#
loop_
_entity.id
_entity.type
_entity.pdbx_description
1 polymer ?
#
loop_
_entity_poly.entity_id
_entity_poly.type
_entity_poly.pdbx_seq_one_letter_code
_entity_poly.pdbx_strand_id
1 'polypeptide(L)'
;ARILQVLHNPRYAGAFVYGRTRGRPRPGGGVSQIKVDMADWRFVMPDLHPGYIDWERFKANQERLATNAQAYGMQRRAGPVREGSALLQGRVLCGLCGARMGVHYSQEHGKPVPTYICQETAT
;
A
#
# COMPACT_ATOMS: atom_id res chain seq x y z
N ALA A 1 8.96 -6.32 4.69
CA ALA A 1 9.60 -5.74 3.48
C ALA A 1 9.75 -6.73 2.32
N ARG A 2 10.23 -7.97 2.54
CA ARG A 2 10.48 -8.98 1.50
C ARG A 2 9.26 -9.32 0.62
N ILE A 3 8.08 -9.47 1.22
CA ILE A 3 6.84 -9.82 0.49
C ILE A 3 6.45 -8.72 -0.52
N LEU A 4 6.54 -7.44 -0.14
CA LEU A 4 6.25 -6.35 -1.07
C LEU A 4 7.22 -6.33 -2.27
N GLN A 5 8.49 -6.67 -2.06
CA GLN A 5 9.45 -6.80 -3.16
C GLN A 5 9.06 -7.92 -4.13
N VAL A 6 8.53 -9.04 -3.60
CA VAL A 6 8.00 -10.14 -4.42
C VAL A 6 6.79 -9.67 -5.23
N LEU A 7 5.83 -9.02 -4.57
CA LEU A 7 4.61 -8.54 -5.24
C LEU A 7 4.87 -7.44 -6.29
N HIS A 8 5.92 -6.64 -6.14
CA HIS A 8 6.34 -5.65 -7.14
C HIS A 8 7.25 -6.22 -8.24
N ASN A 9 7.56 -7.52 -8.24
CA ASN A 9 8.47 -8.11 -9.21
C ASN A 9 7.71 -8.73 -10.40
N PRO A 10 7.75 -8.12 -11.60
CA PRO A 10 7.02 -8.59 -12.78
C PRO A 10 7.54 -9.92 -13.34
N ARG A 11 8.70 -10.42 -12.88
CA ARG A 11 9.16 -11.78 -13.22
C ARG A 11 8.17 -12.85 -12.75
N TYR A 12 7.43 -12.62 -11.67
CA TYR A 12 6.38 -13.57 -11.25
C TYR A 12 5.17 -13.57 -12.19
N ALA A 13 5.07 -12.58 -13.09
CA ALA A 13 4.03 -12.43 -14.09
C ALA A 13 4.47 -12.87 -15.50
N GLY A 14 5.61 -13.57 -15.62
CA GLY A 14 6.15 -13.99 -16.91
C GLY A 14 6.78 -12.87 -17.74
N ALA A 15 6.89 -11.65 -17.19
CA ALA A 15 7.30 -10.47 -17.93
C ALA A 15 8.76 -10.10 -17.71
N PHE A 16 9.45 -9.81 -18.81
CA PHE A 16 10.74 -9.14 -18.78
C PHE A 16 10.54 -7.63 -18.86
N VAL A 17 11.18 -6.91 -17.94
CA VAL A 17 11.10 -5.45 -17.90
C VAL A 17 12.46 -4.82 -17.68
N TYR A 18 12.66 -3.66 -18.30
CA TYR A 18 13.84 -2.83 -18.13
C TYR A 18 13.45 -1.36 -17.96
N GLY A 19 14.26 -0.62 -17.18
CA GLY A 19 14.00 0.79 -16.89
C GLY A 19 13.12 1.06 -15.66
N ARG A 20 12.99 0.08 -14.73
CA ARG A 20 12.22 0.26 -13.48
C ARG A 20 12.80 1.32 -12.53
N THR A 21 14.07 1.67 -12.69
CA THR A 21 14.75 2.68 -11.89
C THR A 21 15.58 3.58 -12.79
N ARG A 22 15.66 4.86 -12.42
CA ARG A 22 16.50 5.85 -13.10
C ARG A 22 17.48 6.45 -12.11
N GLY A 23 18.74 6.53 -12.53
CA GLY A 23 19.77 7.29 -11.82
C GLY A 23 19.55 8.78 -12.03
N ARG A 24 19.41 9.55 -10.94
CA ARG A 24 19.43 11.02 -10.96
C ARG A 24 20.60 11.52 -10.12
N PRO A 25 21.50 12.33 -10.67
CA PRO A 25 22.62 12.89 -9.91
C PRO A 25 22.09 13.78 -8.76
N ARG A 26 22.75 13.72 -7.60
CA ARG A 26 22.41 14.56 -6.45
C ARG A 26 23.27 15.83 -6.43
N PRO A 27 22.73 16.97 -5.96
CA PRO A 27 23.53 18.14 -5.63
C PRO A 27 24.45 17.75 -4.45
N GLY A 28 25.77 17.72 -4.66
CA GLY A 28 26.76 17.25 -3.68
C GLY A 28 27.50 15.97 -4.06
N GLY A 29 27.19 15.37 -5.22
CA GLY A 29 27.85 14.17 -5.72
C GLY A 29 27.07 12.88 -5.48
N GLY A 30 27.35 11.88 -6.30
CA GLY A 30 26.67 10.58 -6.28
C GLY A 30 25.35 10.53 -7.08
N VAL A 31 24.83 9.31 -7.22
CA VAL A 31 23.61 9.02 -7.99
C VAL A 31 22.52 8.52 -7.06
N SER A 32 21.35 9.15 -7.12
CA SER A 32 20.12 8.65 -6.50
C SER A 32 19.41 7.70 -7.45
N GLN A 33 18.95 6.57 -6.96
CA GLN A 33 18.08 5.69 -7.73
C GLN A 33 16.62 6.05 -7.41
N ILE A 34 15.88 6.45 -8.43
CA ILE A 34 14.46 6.80 -8.34
C ILE A 34 13.66 5.69 -9.01
N LYS A 35 12.58 5.24 -8.38
CA LYS A 35 11.63 4.31 -9.01
C LYS A 35 10.88 5.03 -10.12
N VAL A 36 10.71 4.35 -11.24
CA VAL A 36 9.99 4.85 -12.41
C VAL A 36 8.61 4.22 -12.43
N ASP A 37 7.59 5.02 -12.74
CA ASP A 37 6.22 4.54 -12.88
C ASP A 37 6.12 3.52 -14.01
N MET A 38 5.21 2.57 -13.86
CA MET A 38 5.10 1.44 -14.79
C MET A 38 4.81 1.87 -16.23
N ALA A 39 4.07 2.96 -16.40
CA ALA A 39 3.78 3.57 -17.70
C ALA A 39 5.05 4.09 -18.42
N ASP A 40 6.09 4.43 -17.66
CA ASP A 40 7.35 4.99 -18.16
C ASP A 40 8.48 3.94 -18.24
N TRP A 41 8.16 2.66 -18.05
CA TRP A 41 9.16 1.60 -18.21
C TRP A 41 9.59 1.49 -19.67
N ARG A 42 10.91 1.48 -19.89
CA ARG A 42 11.47 1.59 -21.24
C ARG A 42 11.25 0.35 -22.10
N PHE A 43 11.23 -0.83 -21.49
CA PHE A 43 10.88 -2.08 -22.17
C PHE A 43 10.00 -2.92 -21.27
N VAL A 44 8.89 -3.40 -21.82
CA VAL A 44 7.95 -4.33 -21.17
C VAL A 44 7.60 -5.40 -22.19
N MET A 45 8.01 -6.63 -21.92
CA MET A 45 7.71 -7.81 -22.74
C MET A 45 6.97 -8.81 -21.84
N PRO A 46 5.63 -8.78 -21.85
CA PRO A 46 4.80 -9.80 -21.21
C PRO A 46 5.03 -11.18 -21.85
N ASP A 47 4.70 -12.24 -21.10
CA ASP A 47 4.66 -13.62 -21.59
C ASP A 47 5.98 -14.15 -22.20
N LEU A 48 7.12 -13.62 -21.77
CA LEU A 48 8.45 -14.08 -22.23
C LEU A 48 8.82 -15.45 -21.62
N HIS A 49 8.33 -15.75 -20.42
CA HIS A 49 8.57 -17.01 -19.72
C HIS A 49 7.37 -17.38 -18.85
N PRO A 50 7.25 -18.64 -18.40
CA PRO A 50 6.19 -19.03 -17.48
C PRO A 50 6.18 -18.16 -16.22
N GLY A 51 5.04 -17.51 -15.97
CA GLY A 51 4.74 -16.78 -14.75
C GLY A 51 3.95 -17.62 -13.75
N TYR A 52 3.96 -17.24 -12.48
CA TYR A 52 3.04 -17.80 -11.47
C TYR A 52 1.64 -17.17 -11.57
N ILE A 53 1.59 -15.95 -12.09
CA ILE A 53 0.36 -15.22 -12.41
C ILE A 53 0.48 -14.68 -13.84
N ASP A 54 -0.65 -14.35 -14.46
CA ASP A 54 -0.65 -13.64 -15.73
C ASP A 54 -0.33 -12.14 -15.55
N TRP A 55 -0.04 -11.46 -16.66
CA TRP A 55 0.33 -10.05 -16.70
C TRP A 55 -0.80 -9.12 -16.23
N GLU A 56 -2.04 -9.42 -16.60
CA GLU A 56 -3.21 -8.61 -16.22
C GLU A 56 -3.46 -8.64 -14.71
N ARG A 57 -3.35 -9.82 -14.10
CA ARG A 57 -3.44 -10.02 -12.66
C ARG A 57 -2.29 -9.31 -11.93
N PHE A 58 -1.10 -9.27 -12.51
CA PHE A 58 0.00 -8.48 -11.95
C PHE A 58 -0.32 -6.99 -11.94
N LYS A 59 -0.82 -6.43 -13.04
CA LYS A 59 -1.23 -5.01 -13.11
C LYS A 59 -2.33 -4.69 -12.10
N ALA A 60 -3.37 -5.52 -12.03
CA ALA A 60 -4.45 -5.36 -11.05
C ALA A 60 -3.92 -5.41 -9.59
N ASN A 61 -2.94 -6.27 -9.31
CA ASN A 61 -2.28 -6.30 -8.01
C ASN A 61 -1.48 -5.02 -7.74
N GLN A 62 -0.77 -4.46 -8.74
CA GLN A 62 -0.05 -3.18 -8.56
C GLN A 62 -1.01 -2.04 -8.24
N GLU A 63 -2.14 -1.96 -8.93
CA GLU A 63 -3.19 -0.96 -8.66
C GLU A 63 -3.73 -1.12 -7.24
N ARG A 64 -4.07 -2.35 -6.83
CA ARG A 64 -4.54 -2.63 -5.47
C ARG A 64 -3.52 -2.24 -4.41
N LEU A 65 -2.23 -2.50 -4.65
CA LEU A 65 -1.15 -2.07 -3.74
C LEU A 65 -1.05 -0.55 -3.66
N ALA A 66 -1.17 0.16 -4.79
CA ALA A 66 -1.16 1.62 -4.83
C ALA A 66 -2.36 2.21 -4.08
N THR A 67 -3.57 1.68 -4.27
CA THR A 67 -4.76 2.08 -3.51
C THR A 67 -4.58 1.81 -2.02
N ASN A 68 -4.07 0.63 -1.65
CA ASN A 68 -3.85 0.28 -0.24
C ASN A 68 -2.79 1.17 0.43
N ALA A 69 -1.78 1.64 -0.33
CA ALA A 69 -0.75 2.55 0.19
C ALA A 69 -1.33 3.90 0.65
N GLN A 70 -2.46 4.34 0.08
CA GLN A 70 -3.17 5.56 0.52
C GLN A 70 -3.68 5.47 1.97
N ALA A 71 -3.75 4.27 2.54
CA ALA A 71 -4.06 4.06 3.95
C ALA A 71 -2.93 4.52 4.89
N TYR A 72 -1.70 4.65 4.37
CA TYR A 72 -0.49 4.93 5.11
C TYR A 72 0.04 6.31 4.71
N GLY A 73 -0.61 7.36 5.22
CA GLY A 73 -0.22 8.76 5.04
C GLY A 73 -1.02 9.71 5.94
N MET A 74 -0.70 11.01 5.93
CA MET A 74 -1.44 12.03 6.70
C MET A 74 -2.92 12.11 6.27
N GLN A 75 -3.20 11.89 4.98
CA GLN A 75 -4.56 11.86 4.45
C GLN A 75 -5.01 10.40 4.21
N ARG A 76 -5.39 9.68 5.27
CA ARG A 76 -5.87 8.28 5.22
C ARG A 76 -7.25 8.13 4.56
N ARG A 77 -7.44 8.60 3.32
CA ARG A 77 -8.76 8.71 2.67
C ARG A 77 -9.48 7.35 2.49
N ALA A 78 -8.72 6.30 2.22
CA ALA A 78 -9.19 4.93 2.08
C ALA A 78 -8.08 3.96 2.51
N GLY A 79 -8.47 2.76 2.94
CA GLY A 79 -7.51 1.71 3.24
C GLY A 79 -8.13 0.33 3.18
N PRO A 80 -7.30 -0.73 3.14
CA PRO A 80 -7.80 -2.09 3.10
C PRO A 80 -8.63 -2.38 4.35
N VAL A 81 -9.65 -3.21 4.20
CA VAL A 81 -10.41 -3.77 5.31
C VAL A 81 -9.42 -4.41 6.27
N ARG A 82 -9.45 -3.97 7.52
CA ARG A 82 -8.62 -4.54 8.60
C ARG A 82 -9.44 -5.52 9.41
N GLU A 83 -8.75 -6.46 10.05
CA GLU A 83 -9.38 -7.49 10.86
C GLU A 83 -10.06 -6.89 12.11
N GLY A 84 -11.12 -7.58 12.57
CA GLY A 84 -11.82 -7.32 13.83
C GLY A 84 -13.29 -6.90 13.65
N SER A 85 -14.00 -6.76 14.77
CA SER A 85 -15.46 -6.53 14.82
C SER A 85 -15.87 -5.08 14.53
N ALA A 86 -14.94 -4.15 14.36
CA ALA A 86 -15.22 -2.73 14.15
C ALA A 86 -15.62 -2.40 12.71
N LEU A 87 -16.94 -2.25 12.46
CA LEU A 87 -17.50 -1.99 11.13
C LEU A 87 -17.01 -0.69 10.45
N LEU A 88 -16.65 0.34 11.22
CA LEU A 88 -16.28 1.67 10.72
C LEU A 88 -14.79 1.98 10.91
N GLN A 89 -13.95 0.97 11.10
CA GLN A 89 -12.51 1.16 11.28
C GLN A 89 -11.91 1.98 10.12
N GLY A 90 -11.30 3.13 10.45
CA GLY A 90 -10.69 4.03 9.46
C GLY A 90 -11.67 4.94 8.70
N ARG A 91 -12.97 4.90 9.01
CA ARG A 91 -14.00 5.75 8.40
C ARG A 91 -14.53 6.85 9.34
N VAL A 92 -14.58 6.59 10.64
CA VAL A 92 -15.09 7.56 11.63
C VAL A 92 -14.13 8.74 11.78
N LEU A 93 -14.69 9.96 11.80
CA LEU A 93 -13.98 11.21 12.09
C LEU A 93 -14.38 11.71 13.47
N CYS A 94 -13.42 12.29 14.19
CA CYS A 94 -13.68 13.01 15.44
C CYS A 94 -14.37 14.34 15.11
N GLY A 95 -15.54 14.59 15.70
CA GLY A 95 -16.26 15.86 15.51
C GLY A 95 -15.57 17.09 16.11
N LEU A 96 -14.54 16.89 16.95
CA LEU A 96 -13.81 17.97 17.61
C LEU A 96 -12.55 18.39 16.82
N CYS A 97 -11.65 17.44 16.54
CA CYS A 97 -10.39 17.74 15.84
C CYS A 97 -10.42 17.43 14.33
N GLY A 98 -11.48 16.77 13.83
CA GLY A 98 -11.57 16.35 12.43
C GLY A 98 -10.64 15.18 12.04
N ALA A 99 -9.78 14.71 12.96
CA ALA A 99 -8.91 13.56 12.72
C ALA A 99 -9.69 12.25 12.68
N ARG A 100 -9.15 11.24 11.98
CA ARG A 100 -9.75 9.89 11.96
C ARG A 100 -9.58 9.21 13.30
N MET A 101 -10.67 8.62 13.80
CA MET A 101 -10.65 7.85 15.04
C MET A 101 -9.98 6.50 14.83
N GLY A 102 -9.18 6.08 15.81
CA GLY A 102 -8.68 4.72 15.92
C GLY A 102 -9.73 3.78 16.50
N VAL A 103 -9.48 2.48 16.42
CA VAL A 103 -10.28 1.47 17.10
C VAL A 103 -9.45 0.90 18.24
N HIS A 104 -10.01 0.89 19.43
CA HIS A 104 -9.51 0.16 20.58
C HIS A 104 -10.40 -1.05 20.82
N TYR A 105 -9.81 -2.23 20.97
CA TYR A 105 -10.55 -3.44 21.30
C TYR A 105 -10.40 -3.71 22.79
N SER A 106 -11.50 -3.62 23.53
CA SER A 106 -11.59 -4.11 24.91
C SER A 106 -12.12 -5.54 24.91
N GLN A 107 -11.88 -6.27 26.00
CA GLN A 107 -12.49 -7.57 26.23
C GLN A 107 -13.65 -7.42 27.21
N GLU A 108 -14.87 -7.72 26.78
CA GLU A 108 -16.04 -7.77 27.65
C GLU A 108 -16.72 -9.14 27.49
N HIS A 109 -16.98 -9.81 28.61
CA HIS A 109 -17.62 -11.14 28.62
C HIS A 109 -16.96 -12.15 27.65
N GLY A 110 -15.63 -12.08 27.50
CA GLY A 110 -14.85 -12.94 26.61
C GLY A 110 -14.97 -12.62 25.11
N LYS A 111 -15.56 -11.48 24.74
CA LYS A 111 -15.68 -11.04 23.35
C LYS A 111 -14.96 -9.70 23.13
N PRO A 112 -14.28 -9.52 21.97
CA PRO A 112 -13.66 -8.25 21.63
C PRO A 112 -14.73 -7.21 21.25
N VAL A 113 -14.87 -6.18 22.07
CA VAL A 113 -15.78 -5.05 21.84
C VAL A 113 -14.97 -3.87 21.27
N PRO A 114 -15.34 -3.35 20.09
CA PRO A 114 -14.64 -2.24 19.46
C PRO A 114 -15.17 -0.88 19.95
N THR A 115 -14.27 -0.03 20.42
CA THR A 115 -14.55 1.37 20.78
C THR A 115 -13.77 2.30 19.86
N TYR A 116 -14.43 3.33 19.33
CA TYR A 116 -13.75 4.35 18.52
C TYR A 116 -13.16 5.42 19.43
N ILE A 117 -11.86 5.66 19.31
CA ILE A 117 -11.15 6.64 20.13
C ILE A 117 -10.45 7.68 19.24
N CYS A 118 -10.54 8.95 19.63
CA CYS A 118 -9.80 10.02 18.98
C CYS A 118 -8.32 9.88 19.34
N GLN A 119 -7.43 9.87 18.34
CA GLN A 119 -5.98 9.70 18.57
C GLN A 119 -5.27 11.00 18.94
N GLU A 120 -5.88 12.16 18.71
CA GLU A 120 -5.27 13.47 19.05
C GLU A 120 -5.60 13.93 20.48
N THR A 121 -6.72 13.48 21.04
CA THR A 121 -7.12 13.78 22.44
C THR A 121 -6.74 12.66 23.40
N ALA A 122 -5.98 11.65 22.94
CA ALA A 122 -5.53 10.52 23.77
C ALA A 122 -4.19 10.79 24.49
N THR A 123 -3.77 12.06 24.55
CA THR A 123 -2.66 12.54 25.38
C THR A 123 -3.24 13.38 26.51
#